data_AF-A0A1X2IQ44-F1
#
_entry.id   AF-A0A1X2IQ44-F1
#
_cell.length_a   1.000
_cell.length_b   1.000
_cell.length_c   1.000
_cell.angle_alpha   90.00
_cell.angle_beta   90.00
_cell.angle_gamma   90.00
#
_symmetry.space_group_name_H-M   'P 1'
#
loop_
_entity.id
_entity.type
_entity.pdbx_description
1 polymer ?
#
loop_
_entity_poly.entity_id
_entity_poly.type
_entity_poly.pdbx_seq_one_letter_code
_entity_poly.pdbx_strand_id
1 'polypeptide(L)'
;MLSQLAQNTSGEIEKGQHVRQQLTLWDNCLETRIRIQKAVELGNQLPQVDQLINIVDSNDEIRKDTDKVKGELRDVIDDIMELRTSLLNENDAIDLDQASYSSRKRHLDDDDDDAYIKALWNDISQVNDVFVPFRNLTLEKWSNKVQAASSARMDKKFKAFDQNILTQIDNMMSDKQGLLKRTRLQRAEYKILGKGTTEPALLNDEDTADNNTKNPDRYQDTYDEELFDDNDFYQQQLRELIESRMVDTDDPIASGMRWAASKKDQVKKKKKNIDTKGSKGRKLR
;
A
#
# COMPACT_ATOMS: atom_id res chain seq x y z
N MET A 1 -35.48 12.12 -34.06
CA MET A 1 -35.45 12.70 -32.69
C MET A 1 -35.82 11.69 -31.60
N LEU A 2 -37.02 11.09 -31.59
CA LEU A 2 -37.40 10.10 -30.54
C LEU A 2 -36.49 8.85 -30.48
N SER A 3 -36.06 8.34 -31.64
CA SER A 3 -35.12 7.20 -31.72
C SER A 3 -33.71 7.55 -31.22
N GLN A 4 -33.22 8.78 -31.46
CA GLN A 4 -31.94 9.26 -30.92
C GLN A 4 -32.01 9.50 -29.41
N LEU A 5 -33.14 10.01 -28.91
CA LEU A 5 -33.37 10.14 -27.46
C LEU A 5 -33.40 8.77 -26.77
N ALA A 6 -34.09 7.77 -27.36
CA ALA A 6 -34.12 6.42 -26.81
C ALA A 6 -32.75 5.72 -26.85
N GLN A 7 -31.98 5.87 -27.93
CA GLN A 7 -30.60 5.37 -28.03
C GLN A 7 -29.68 6.04 -27.00
N ASN A 8 -29.80 7.36 -26.81
CA ASN A 8 -29.04 8.09 -25.80
C ASN A 8 -29.39 7.61 -24.38
N THR A 9 -30.67 7.39 -24.07
CA THR A 9 -31.08 6.85 -22.78
C THR A 9 -30.55 5.44 -22.55
N SER A 10 -30.60 4.57 -23.56
CA SER A 10 -30.03 3.22 -23.49
C SER A 10 -28.53 3.23 -23.22
N GLY A 11 -27.78 4.09 -23.90
CA GLY A 11 -26.34 4.23 -23.71
C GLY A 11 -25.97 4.79 -22.33
N GLU A 12 -26.77 5.70 -21.76
CA GLU A 12 -26.55 6.18 -20.39
C GLU A 12 -26.85 5.10 -19.33
N ILE A 13 -27.88 4.26 -19.56
CA ILE A 13 -28.17 3.11 -18.69
C ILE A 13 -27.02 2.11 -18.70
N GLU A 14 -26.53 1.76 -19.90
CA GLU A 14 -25.40 0.86 -20.08
C GLU A 14 -24.15 1.41 -19.38
N LYS A 15 -23.78 2.67 -19.60
CA LYS A 15 -22.68 3.31 -18.86
C LYS A 15 -22.85 3.21 -17.35
N GLY A 16 -24.07 3.43 -16.83
CA GLY A 16 -24.36 3.28 -15.41
C GLY A 16 -24.11 1.87 -14.89
N GLN A 17 -24.47 0.84 -15.67
CA GLN A 17 -24.20 -0.56 -15.34
C GLN A 17 -22.70 -0.86 -15.32
N HIS A 18 -21.95 -0.39 -16.32
CA HIS A 18 -20.50 -0.58 -16.37
C HIS A 18 -19.80 0.11 -15.19
N VAL A 19 -20.19 1.33 -14.84
CA VAL A 19 -19.66 2.04 -13.67
C VAL A 19 -19.94 1.25 -12.38
N ARG A 20 -21.15 0.71 -12.22
CA ARG A 20 -21.50 -0.11 -11.05
C ARG A 20 -20.63 -1.36 -10.94
N GLN A 21 -20.40 -2.06 -12.05
CA GLN A 21 -19.54 -3.24 -12.09
C GLN A 21 -18.08 -2.89 -11.74
N GLN A 22 -17.55 -1.80 -12.29
CA GLN A 22 -16.20 -1.31 -11.98
C GLN A 22 -16.04 -0.98 -10.49
N LEU A 23 -17.03 -0.31 -9.89
CA LEU A 23 -17.03 -0.01 -8.46
C LEU A 23 -17.09 -1.29 -7.61
N THR A 24 -17.91 -2.26 -8.00
CA THR A 24 -17.99 -3.54 -7.30
C THR A 24 -16.65 -4.29 -7.36
N LEU A 25 -15.99 -4.30 -8.53
CA LEU A 25 -14.66 -4.90 -8.67
C LEU A 25 -13.64 -4.18 -7.79
N TRP A 26 -13.64 -2.84 -7.79
CA TRP A 26 -12.76 -2.03 -6.94
C TRP A 26 -12.96 -2.32 -5.45
N ASP A 27 -14.21 -2.34 -4.98
CA ASP A 27 -14.53 -2.63 -3.57
C ASP A 27 -14.07 -4.03 -3.16
N ASN A 28 -14.21 -5.02 -4.04
CA ASN A 28 -13.71 -6.38 -3.81
C ASN A 28 -12.18 -6.42 -3.71
N CYS A 29 -11.48 -5.74 -4.63
CA CYS A 29 -10.01 -5.63 -4.58
C CYS A 29 -9.55 -4.94 -3.29
N LEU A 30 -10.25 -3.88 -2.87
CA LEU A 30 -9.95 -3.14 -1.66
C LEU A 30 -10.16 -3.98 -0.40
N GLU A 31 -11.25 -4.77 -0.35
CA GLU A 31 -11.49 -5.71 0.73
C GLU A 31 -10.42 -6.80 0.81
N THR A 32 -10.04 -7.41 -0.32
CA THR A 32 -8.96 -8.41 -0.38
C THR A 32 -7.65 -7.81 0.13
N ARG A 33 -7.31 -6.59 -0.29
CA ARG A 33 -6.12 -5.90 0.23
C ARG A 33 -6.19 -5.69 1.74
N ILE A 34 -7.34 -5.27 2.27
CA ILE A 34 -7.50 -5.08 3.73
C ILE A 34 -7.31 -6.39 4.49
N ARG A 35 -7.78 -7.52 3.95
CA ARG A 35 -7.57 -8.86 4.56
C ARG A 35 -6.10 -9.28 4.59
N ILE A 36 -5.34 -8.98 3.53
CA ILE A 36 -3.90 -9.28 3.43
C ILE A 36 -3.08 -8.52 4.49
N GLN A 37 -3.57 -7.38 5.00
CA GLN A 37 -2.84 -6.57 5.98
C GLN A 37 -2.34 -7.39 7.17
N LYS A 38 -3.15 -8.33 7.66
CA LYS A 38 -2.75 -9.12 8.83
C LYS A 38 -1.57 -10.04 8.55
N ALA A 39 -1.50 -10.61 7.34
CA ALA A 39 -0.38 -11.44 6.92
C ALA A 39 0.91 -10.62 6.85
N VAL A 40 0.85 -9.40 6.31
CA VAL A 40 2.00 -8.46 6.29
C VAL A 40 2.49 -8.14 7.70
N GLU A 41 1.57 -7.83 8.62
CA GLU A 41 1.92 -7.56 10.02
C GLU A 41 2.55 -8.76 10.74
N LEU A 42 2.06 -9.97 10.47
CA LEU A 42 2.63 -11.21 11.03
C LEU A 42 3.98 -11.54 10.40
N GLY A 43 4.17 -11.27 9.11
CA GLY A 43 5.44 -11.44 8.41
C GLY A 43 6.56 -10.63 9.07
N ASN A 44 6.27 -9.41 9.51
CA ASN A 44 7.21 -8.57 10.26
C ASN A 44 7.63 -9.14 11.64
N GLN A 45 6.96 -10.19 12.14
CA GLN A 45 7.33 -10.86 13.40
C GLN A 45 8.18 -12.11 13.17
N LEU A 46 8.35 -12.55 11.93
CA LEU A 46 9.15 -13.73 11.60
C LEU A 46 10.63 -13.49 11.96
N PRO A 47 11.40 -14.56 12.19
CA PRO A 47 12.85 -14.45 12.35
C PRO A 47 13.50 -13.82 11.12
N GLN A 48 14.52 -12.99 11.37
CA GLN A 48 15.36 -12.43 10.32
C GLN A 48 16.20 -13.51 9.65
N VAL A 49 16.67 -13.25 8.43
CA VAL A 49 17.34 -14.25 7.58
C VAL A 49 18.50 -14.98 8.30
N ASP A 50 19.26 -14.26 9.13
CA ASP A 50 20.38 -14.81 9.90
C ASP A 50 19.97 -15.85 10.95
N GLN A 51 18.76 -15.73 11.51
CA GLN A 51 18.19 -16.66 12.48
C GLN A 51 17.25 -17.67 11.85
N LEU A 52 16.57 -17.30 10.75
CA LEU A 52 15.52 -18.09 10.13
C LEU A 52 16.02 -19.46 9.68
N ILE A 53 17.16 -19.48 8.97
CA ILE A 53 17.78 -20.72 8.47
C ILE A 53 18.08 -21.66 9.64
N ASN A 54 18.72 -21.15 10.68
CA ASN A 54 19.05 -21.94 11.87
C ASN A 54 17.80 -22.49 12.58
N ILE A 55 16.74 -21.69 12.70
CA ILE A 55 15.47 -22.11 13.34
C ILE A 55 14.76 -23.19 12.52
N VAL A 56 14.67 -23.00 11.20
CA VAL A 56 14.04 -23.94 10.27
C VAL A 56 14.83 -25.25 10.20
N ASP A 57 16.16 -25.18 10.17
CA ASP A 57 17.01 -26.36 10.11
C ASP A 57 17.04 -27.16 11.41
N SER A 58 16.76 -26.52 12.54
CA SER A 58 16.78 -27.15 13.86
C SER A 58 15.51 -27.92 14.21
N ASN A 59 14.41 -27.76 13.45
CA ASN A 59 13.12 -28.38 13.78
C ASN A 59 12.30 -28.74 12.54
N ASP A 60 12.11 -30.05 12.32
CA ASP A 60 11.36 -30.60 11.18
C ASP A 60 9.89 -30.16 11.13
N GLU A 61 9.24 -29.89 12.29
CA GLU A 61 7.87 -29.37 12.30
C GLU A 61 7.84 -27.92 11.80
N ILE A 62 8.79 -27.09 12.25
CA ILE A 62 8.92 -25.70 11.78
C ILE A 62 9.23 -25.67 10.29
N ARG A 63 10.09 -26.56 9.80
CA ARG A 63 10.37 -26.70 8.36
C ARG A 63 9.10 -27.01 7.58
N LYS A 64 8.33 -28.02 7.99
CA LYS A 64 7.06 -28.38 7.32
C LYS A 64 6.05 -27.23 7.30
N ASP A 65 5.89 -26.52 8.42
CA ASP A 65 4.98 -25.37 8.48
C ASP A 65 5.48 -24.21 7.61
N THR A 66 6.80 -23.98 7.58
CA THR A 66 7.42 -22.97 6.72
C THR A 66 7.19 -23.28 5.25
N ASP A 67 7.45 -24.52 4.82
CA ASP A 67 7.27 -24.95 3.43
C ASP A 67 5.79 -24.89 3.02
N LYS A 68 4.88 -25.24 3.94
CA LYS A 68 3.44 -25.08 3.73
C LYS A 68 3.05 -23.61 3.52
N VAL A 69 3.52 -22.70 4.39
CA VAL A 69 3.25 -21.26 4.26
C VAL A 69 3.83 -20.71 2.96
N LYS A 70 5.05 -21.11 2.58
CA LYS A 70 5.63 -20.76 1.28
C LYS A 70 4.73 -21.20 0.13
N GLY A 71 4.28 -22.46 0.14
CA GLY A 71 3.36 -22.99 -0.88
C GLY A 71 2.05 -22.19 -0.97
N GLU A 72 1.40 -21.92 0.16
CA GLU A 72 0.16 -21.12 0.21
C GLU A 72 0.38 -19.67 -0.30
N LEU A 73 1.51 -19.04 0.05
CA LEU A 73 1.86 -17.71 -0.45
C LEU A 73 2.12 -17.70 -1.95
N ARG A 74 2.78 -18.74 -2.48
CA ARG A 74 3.02 -18.92 -3.92
C ARG A 74 1.69 -19.08 -4.66
N ASP A 75 0.77 -19.89 -4.14
CA ASP A 75 -0.57 -20.07 -4.73
C ASP A 75 -1.36 -18.75 -4.77
N VAL A 76 -1.35 -17.96 -3.68
CA VAL A 76 -1.99 -16.63 -3.66
C VAL A 76 -1.38 -15.68 -4.70
N ILE A 77 -0.06 -15.70 -4.87
CA ILE A 77 0.61 -14.86 -5.86
C ILE A 77 0.22 -15.28 -7.29
N ASP A 78 0.15 -16.58 -7.55
CA ASP A 78 -0.26 -17.13 -8.84
C ASP A 78 -1.71 -16.74 -9.15
N ASP A 79 -2.63 -16.87 -8.19
CA ASP A 79 -4.03 -16.43 -8.32
C ASP A 79 -4.13 -14.93 -8.65
N ILE A 80 -3.33 -14.09 -7.99
CA ILE A 80 -3.29 -12.63 -8.26
C ILE A 80 -2.74 -12.36 -9.67
N MET A 81 -1.73 -13.10 -10.11
CA MET A 81 -1.17 -12.97 -11.45
C MET A 81 -2.15 -13.43 -12.53
N GLU A 82 -2.88 -14.53 -12.32
CA GLU A 82 -3.93 -15.01 -13.21
C GLU A 82 -5.08 -14.00 -13.29
N LEU A 83 -5.56 -13.50 -12.15
CA LEU A 83 -6.60 -12.47 -12.11
C LEU A 83 -6.15 -11.22 -12.88
N ARG A 84 -4.93 -10.74 -12.60
CA ARG A 84 -4.38 -9.54 -13.24
C ARG A 84 -4.30 -9.71 -14.75
N THR A 85 -3.77 -10.83 -15.22
CA THR A 85 -3.58 -11.06 -16.66
C THR A 85 -4.90 -11.31 -17.38
N SER A 86 -5.86 -11.97 -16.73
CA SER A 86 -7.23 -12.13 -17.24
C SER A 86 -7.92 -10.77 -17.43
N LEU A 87 -7.84 -9.88 -16.42
CA LEU A 87 -8.42 -8.53 -16.51
C LEU A 87 -7.76 -7.67 -17.60
N LEU A 88 -6.46 -7.84 -17.83
CA LEU A 88 -5.74 -7.13 -18.88
C LEU A 88 -6.10 -7.68 -20.27
N ASN A 89 -6.25 -9.00 -20.41
CA ASN A 89 -6.67 -9.64 -21.67
C ASN A 89 -8.11 -9.26 -22.09
N GLU A 90 -8.99 -8.96 -21.14
CA GLU A 90 -10.34 -8.46 -21.43
C GLU A 90 -10.37 -6.99 -21.88
N ASN A 91 -9.22 -6.31 -21.87
CA ASN A 91 -9.12 -4.91 -22.24
C ASN A 91 -8.33 -4.76 -23.55
N ASP A 92 -9.05 -4.60 -24.67
CA ASP A 92 -8.51 -4.43 -26.02
C ASP A 92 -7.48 -3.28 -26.17
N ALA A 93 -7.42 -2.35 -25.21
CA ALA A 93 -6.43 -1.28 -25.21
C ALA A 93 -5.04 -1.71 -24.69
N ILE A 94 -4.89 -2.98 -24.28
CA ILE A 94 -3.68 -3.53 -23.67
C ILE A 94 -3.27 -4.77 -24.45
N ASP A 95 -2.07 -4.73 -25.02
CA ASP A 95 -1.53 -5.82 -25.84
C ASP A 95 -0.59 -6.71 -25.01
N LEU A 96 -1.15 -7.72 -24.36
CA LEU A 96 -0.40 -8.68 -23.55
C LEU A 96 0.44 -9.66 -24.38
N ASP A 97 0.22 -9.80 -25.69
CA ASP A 97 0.97 -10.72 -26.53
C ASP A 97 2.45 -10.32 -26.64
N GLN A 98 2.78 -9.07 -26.32
CA GLN A 98 4.16 -8.57 -26.25
C GLN A 98 4.91 -8.98 -24.97
N ALA A 99 4.19 -9.41 -23.92
CA ALA A 99 4.80 -9.83 -22.67
C ALA A 99 5.13 -11.32 -22.69
N SER A 100 6.39 -11.67 -22.39
CA SER A 100 6.80 -13.05 -22.15
C SER A 100 6.68 -13.36 -20.65
N TYR A 101 5.51 -13.82 -20.21
CA TYR A 101 5.24 -14.19 -18.81
C TYR A 101 4.62 -15.59 -18.71
N SER A 102 4.82 -16.27 -17.57
CA SER A 102 4.09 -17.50 -17.23
C SER A 102 2.80 -17.14 -16.50
N SER A 103 1.65 -17.35 -17.13
CA SER A 103 0.34 -17.20 -16.47
C SER A 103 -0.01 -18.38 -15.55
N ARG A 104 0.70 -19.50 -15.67
CA ARG A 104 0.43 -20.74 -14.91
C ARG A 104 1.44 -20.92 -13.78
N LYS A 105 0.98 -21.64 -12.74
CA LYS A 105 1.78 -22.15 -11.63
C LYS A 105 3.09 -22.70 -12.13
N ARG A 106 4.19 -22.14 -11.62
CA ARG A 106 5.52 -22.61 -12.00
C ARG A 106 5.82 -23.90 -11.25
N HIS A 107 6.06 -24.97 -12.00
CA HIS A 107 6.80 -26.11 -11.51
C HIS A 107 8.29 -25.78 -11.59
N LEU A 108 8.74 -24.87 -10.73
CA LEU A 108 10.17 -24.73 -10.44
C LEU A 108 10.51 -25.73 -9.34
N ASP A 109 11.76 -26.19 -9.31
CA ASP A 109 12.24 -27.07 -8.25
C ASP A 109 11.99 -26.39 -6.91
N ASP A 110 11.27 -27.06 -6.00
CA ASP A 110 10.85 -26.45 -4.74
C ASP A 110 12.03 -26.06 -3.84
N ASP A 111 13.23 -26.58 -4.16
CA ASP A 111 14.47 -26.39 -3.43
C ASP A 111 15.26 -25.10 -3.80
N ASP A 112 14.89 -24.37 -4.85
CA ASP A 112 15.55 -23.10 -5.25
C ASP A 112 14.59 -21.89 -5.19
N ASP A 113 14.40 -21.39 -3.96
CA ASP A 113 13.57 -20.21 -3.66
C ASP A 113 14.04 -18.95 -4.44
N ASP A 114 15.34 -18.76 -4.61
CA ASP A 114 15.89 -17.57 -5.28
C ASP A 114 15.57 -17.57 -6.78
N ALA A 115 15.71 -18.74 -7.43
CA ALA A 115 15.31 -18.89 -8.83
C ALA A 115 13.81 -18.66 -9.01
N TYR A 116 12.98 -19.19 -8.10
CA TYR A 116 11.54 -18.95 -8.10
C TYR A 116 11.20 -17.47 -8.00
N ILE A 117 11.74 -16.76 -7.01
CA ILE A 117 11.49 -15.33 -6.77
C ILE A 117 11.96 -14.51 -7.97
N LYS A 118 13.13 -14.80 -8.53
CA LYS A 118 13.67 -14.09 -9.70
C LYS A 118 12.80 -14.25 -10.93
N ALA A 119 12.34 -15.48 -11.21
CA ALA A 119 11.39 -15.72 -12.29
C ALA A 119 10.08 -14.97 -12.02
N LEU A 120 9.58 -14.95 -10.77
CA LEU A 120 8.33 -14.30 -10.38
C LEU A 120 8.39 -12.81 -10.68
N TRP A 121 9.49 -12.18 -10.26
CA TRP A 121 9.71 -10.78 -10.50
C TRP A 121 9.81 -10.43 -11.98
N ASN A 122 10.47 -11.28 -12.78
CA ASN A 122 10.52 -11.10 -14.23
C ASN A 122 9.11 -11.05 -14.83
N ASP A 123 8.26 -12.01 -14.52
CA ASP A 123 6.91 -12.08 -15.09
C ASP A 123 6.03 -10.91 -14.63
N ILE A 124 6.10 -10.53 -13.35
CA ILE A 124 5.43 -9.34 -12.82
C ILE A 124 5.86 -8.08 -13.59
N SER A 125 7.17 -7.94 -13.87
CA SER A 125 7.73 -6.81 -14.61
C SER A 125 7.22 -6.77 -16.04
N GLN A 126 7.26 -7.89 -16.77
CA GLN A 126 6.79 -7.97 -18.16
C GLN A 126 5.32 -7.53 -18.28
N VAL A 127 4.45 -8.04 -17.41
CA VAL A 127 3.04 -7.65 -17.36
C VAL A 127 2.88 -6.18 -16.97
N ASN A 128 3.71 -5.67 -16.05
CA ASN A 128 3.68 -4.27 -15.66
C ASN A 128 4.11 -3.33 -16.79
N ASP A 129 5.14 -3.68 -17.54
CA ASP A 129 5.70 -2.85 -18.60
C ASP A 129 4.68 -2.66 -19.73
N VAL A 130 3.95 -3.73 -20.11
CA VAL A 130 2.82 -3.65 -21.05
C VAL A 130 1.67 -2.81 -20.51
N PHE A 131 1.42 -2.83 -19.20
CA PHE A 131 0.34 -2.07 -18.58
C PHE A 131 0.65 -0.56 -18.45
N VAL A 132 1.93 -0.17 -18.35
CA VAL A 132 2.34 1.22 -18.09
C VAL A 132 1.73 2.24 -19.07
N PRO A 133 1.74 2.04 -20.40
CA PRO A 133 1.17 3.01 -21.35
C PRO A 133 -0.33 3.25 -21.11
N PHE A 134 -1.11 2.18 -20.95
CA PHE A 134 -2.54 2.27 -20.69
C PHE A 134 -2.83 2.97 -19.36
N ARG A 135 -2.10 2.60 -18.29
CA ARG A 135 -2.21 3.23 -16.97
C ARG A 135 -1.95 4.72 -17.06
N ASN A 136 -0.85 5.12 -17.67
CA ASN A 136 -0.44 6.52 -17.76
C ASN A 136 -1.47 7.35 -18.55
N LEU A 137 -1.91 6.87 -19.71
CA LEU A 137 -2.94 7.52 -20.52
C LEU A 137 -4.26 7.68 -19.74
N THR A 138 -4.66 6.63 -19.01
CA THR A 138 -5.88 6.63 -18.22
C THR A 138 -5.79 7.63 -17.06
N LEU A 139 -4.67 7.67 -16.33
CA LEU A 139 -4.43 8.61 -15.24
C LEU A 139 -4.46 10.07 -15.74
N GLU A 140 -3.77 10.37 -16.84
CA GLU A 140 -3.79 11.71 -17.43
C GLU A 140 -5.19 12.13 -17.86
N LYS A 141 -5.91 11.24 -18.57
CA LYS A 141 -7.28 11.50 -19.02
C LYS A 141 -8.19 11.89 -17.85
N TRP A 142 -8.17 11.11 -16.77
CA TRP A 142 -9.04 11.36 -15.61
C TRP A 142 -8.57 12.56 -14.80
N SER A 143 -7.27 12.75 -14.62
CA SER A 143 -6.72 13.93 -13.95
C SER A 143 -7.13 15.21 -14.68
N ASN A 144 -6.95 15.26 -16.00
CA ASN A 144 -7.34 16.41 -16.83
C ASN A 144 -8.86 16.67 -16.75
N LYS A 145 -9.68 15.61 -16.78
CA LYS A 145 -11.14 15.74 -16.68
C LYS A 145 -11.57 16.30 -15.32
N VAL A 146 -10.96 15.84 -14.24
CA VAL A 146 -11.22 16.36 -12.88
C VAL A 146 -10.74 17.80 -12.74
N GLN A 147 -9.55 18.13 -13.23
CA GLN A 147 -9.01 19.50 -13.21
C GLN A 147 -9.89 20.47 -14.00
N ALA A 148 -10.36 20.06 -15.19
CA ALA A 148 -11.26 20.87 -16.01
C ALA A 148 -12.60 21.15 -15.29
N ALA A 149 -13.17 20.13 -14.63
CA ALA A 149 -14.39 20.29 -13.83
C ALA A 149 -14.18 21.15 -12.56
N SER A 150 -13.00 21.08 -11.96
CA SER A 150 -12.66 21.77 -10.69
C SER A 150 -12.23 23.22 -10.89
N SER A 151 -11.66 23.55 -12.04
CA SER A 151 -11.17 24.91 -12.38
C SER A 151 -12.27 25.96 -12.40
N ALA A 152 -13.55 25.55 -12.45
CA ALA A 152 -14.69 26.44 -12.37
C ALA A 152 -15.05 26.88 -10.93
N ARG A 153 -14.40 26.33 -9.88
CA ARG A 153 -14.83 26.51 -8.47
C ARG A 153 -13.78 27.06 -7.49
N MET A 154 -12.52 27.28 -7.88
CA MET A 154 -11.50 27.76 -6.93
C MET A 154 -10.62 28.91 -7.47
N ASP A 155 -10.86 30.12 -6.95
CA ASP A 155 -10.12 31.37 -7.25
C ASP A 155 -8.69 31.44 -6.64
N LYS A 156 -8.21 30.37 -5.99
CA LYS A 156 -6.87 30.30 -5.41
C LYS A 156 -6.19 29.00 -5.81
N LYS A 157 -5.64 28.99 -7.03
CA LYS A 157 -4.84 27.88 -7.54
C LYS A 157 -3.49 27.81 -6.82
N PHE A 158 -3.27 26.76 -6.05
CA PHE A 158 -1.94 26.43 -5.53
C PHE A 158 -1.10 25.88 -6.68
N LYS A 159 0.08 26.47 -6.95
CA LYS A 159 0.98 26.09 -8.06
C LYS A 159 1.37 24.60 -8.12
N ALA A 160 1.27 23.87 -7.01
CA ALA A 160 1.52 22.43 -6.97
C ALA A 160 0.41 21.60 -7.65
N PHE A 161 -0.81 22.13 -7.75
CA PHE A 161 -1.96 21.47 -8.37
C PHE A 161 -2.06 21.68 -9.89
N ASP A 162 -1.24 22.56 -10.47
CA ASP A 162 -1.22 22.87 -11.91
C ASP A 162 -0.26 21.96 -12.71
N GLN A 163 0.35 20.95 -12.08
CA GLN A 163 1.24 20.01 -12.75
C GLN A 163 0.50 18.77 -13.24
N ASN A 164 0.94 18.21 -14.36
CA ASN A 164 0.49 16.92 -14.87
C ASN A 164 0.66 15.84 -13.78
N ILE A 165 -0.32 14.95 -13.63
CA ILE A 165 -0.34 13.92 -12.58
C ILE A 165 0.88 12.99 -12.65
N LEU A 166 1.36 12.65 -13.85
CA LEU A 166 2.55 11.81 -14.02
C LEU A 166 3.80 12.54 -13.52
N THR A 167 3.94 13.84 -13.81
CA THR A 167 5.05 14.64 -13.26
C THR A 167 5.01 14.71 -11.74
N GLN A 168 3.82 14.77 -11.12
CA GLN A 168 3.70 14.72 -9.67
C GLN A 168 4.15 13.36 -9.13
N ILE A 169 3.77 12.26 -9.78
CA ILE A 169 4.21 10.90 -9.42
C ILE A 169 5.74 10.80 -9.56
N ASP A 170 6.32 11.24 -10.68
CA ASP A 170 7.76 11.19 -10.92
C ASP A 170 8.54 12.01 -9.89
N ASN A 171 8.04 13.20 -9.54
CA ASN A 171 8.63 14.04 -8.50
C ASN A 171 8.59 13.34 -7.13
N MET A 172 7.51 12.66 -6.78
CA MET A 172 7.44 11.87 -5.54
C MET A 172 8.40 10.67 -5.59
N MET A 173 8.51 10.01 -6.74
CA MET A 173 9.38 8.85 -6.94
C MET A 173 10.87 9.21 -7.00
N SER A 174 11.20 10.50 -7.16
CA SER A 174 12.60 10.98 -7.17
C SER A 174 13.35 10.68 -5.87
N ASP A 175 12.66 10.71 -4.72
CA ASP A 175 13.20 10.29 -3.42
C ASP A 175 12.80 8.84 -3.09
N LYS A 176 13.16 7.90 -3.96
CA LYS A 176 12.86 6.48 -3.77
C LYS A 176 13.44 5.93 -2.46
N GLN A 177 14.61 6.41 -2.05
CA GLN A 177 15.26 5.97 -0.81
C GLN A 177 14.50 6.43 0.43
N GLY A 178 14.02 7.68 0.46
CA GLY A 178 13.15 8.17 1.51
C GLY A 178 11.83 7.39 1.60
N LEU A 179 11.24 7.03 0.45
CA LEU A 179 10.04 6.19 0.39
C LEU A 179 10.29 4.79 0.97
N LEU A 180 11.39 4.14 0.59
CA LEU A 180 11.78 2.82 1.14
C LEU A 180 12.05 2.90 2.65
N LYS A 181 12.73 3.95 3.11
CA LYS A 181 12.99 4.15 4.52
C LYS A 181 11.69 4.27 5.32
N ARG A 182 10.66 4.92 4.77
CA ARG A 182 9.34 5.04 5.43
C ARG A 182 8.63 3.69 5.59
N THR A 183 8.81 2.76 4.66
CA THR A 183 8.23 1.41 4.76
C THR A 183 9.01 0.50 5.70
N ARG A 184 10.25 0.86 6.06
CA ARG A 184 11.13 0.10 6.95
C ARG A 184 11.06 0.56 8.41
N LEU A 185 10.13 1.46 8.73
CA LEU A 185 9.96 2.02 10.07
C LEU A 185 9.05 1.12 10.90
N GLN A 186 9.53 0.67 12.07
CA GLN A 186 8.72 -0.11 12.98
C GLN A 186 7.74 0.79 13.73
N ARG A 187 6.46 0.85 13.33
CA ARG A 187 5.48 1.76 13.95
C ARG A 187 4.69 1.17 15.12
N ALA A 188 4.82 -0.14 15.35
CA ALA A 188 4.07 -0.87 16.36
C ALA A 188 4.99 -1.69 17.27
N GLU A 189 4.56 -1.87 18.51
CA GLU A 189 5.22 -2.70 19.51
C GLU A 189 4.92 -4.18 19.20
N TYR A 190 5.83 -4.83 18.48
CA TYR A 190 5.82 -6.27 18.26
C TYR A 190 7.22 -6.85 18.37
N LYS A 191 7.30 -8.12 18.77
CA LYS A 191 8.54 -8.85 18.91
C LYS A 191 8.87 -9.57 17.60
N ILE A 192 10.06 -9.32 17.08
CA ILE A 192 10.66 -10.12 16.02
C ILE A 192 11.18 -11.41 16.66
N LEU A 193 10.74 -12.57 16.17
CA LEU A 193 11.19 -13.86 16.67
C LEU A 193 12.69 -14.05 16.41
N GLY A 194 13.41 -14.76 17.28
CA GLY A 194 14.86 -14.94 17.15
C GLY A 194 15.72 -13.70 17.45
N LYS A 195 15.17 -12.48 17.33
CA LYS A 195 15.82 -11.26 17.79
C LYS A 195 15.70 -11.18 19.32
N GLY A 196 16.85 -11.10 20.01
CA GLY A 196 16.85 -10.71 21.42
C GLY A 196 16.07 -9.40 21.55
N THR A 197 15.36 -9.17 22.66
CA THR A 197 14.77 -7.86 22.93
C THR A 197 15.89 -6.83 22.98
N THR A 198 16.24 -6.26 21.83
CA THR A 198 16.90 -4.97 21.76
C THR A 198 15.90 -4.02 22.38
N GLU A 199 16.10 -3.71 23.66
CA GLU A 199 15.75 -2.36 24.10
C GLU A 199 16.33 -1.44 23.03
N PRO A 200 15.50 -0.61 22.36
CA PRO A 200 15.97 0.22 21.27
C PRO A 200 17.17 0.99 21.78
N ALA A 201 18.29 0.88 21.05
CA ALA A 201 19.56 1.48 21.42
C ALA A 201 19.30 2.91 21.89
N LEU A 202 19.58 3.17 23.17
CA LEU A 202 19.62 4.50 23.73
C LEU A 202 20.60 5.29 22.85
N LEU A 203 20.09 6.13 21.96
CA LEU A 203 20.85 7.30 21.56
C LEU A 203 21.06 8.06 22.86
N ASN A 204 22.30 8.05 23.34
CA ASN A 204 22.75 8.73 24.55
C ASN A 204 22.34 10.21 24.48
N ASP A 205 21.17 10.55 25.01
CA ASP A 205 20.97 11.84 25.66
C ASP A 205 21.23 11.59 27.15
N GLU A 206 22.50 11.73 27.54
CA GLU A 206 22.84 12.09 28.91
C GLU A 206 22.18 13.43 29.22
N ASP A 207 20.95 13.39 29.75
CA ASP A 207 20.40 14.32 30.74
C ASP A 207 18.87 14.27 30.68
N THR A 208 18.28 13.41 31.51
CA THR A 208 17.30 13.79 32.54
C THR A 208 16.67 12.54 33.12
N ALA A 209 16.95 12.32 34.41
CA ALA A 209 16.25 11.36 35.23
C ALA A 209 14.80 11.83 35.41
N ASP A 210 13.85 11.19 34.75
CA ASP A 210 12.51 11.04 35.31
C ASP A 210 11.89 9.70 34.90
N ASN A 211 11.59 8.89 35.91
CA ASN A 211 10.97 7.59 35.77
C ASN A 211 9.47 7.77 35.45
N ASN A 212 8.91 6.85 34.67
CA ASN A 212 7.47 6.67 34.44
C ASN A 212 6.75 7.56 33.41
N THR A 213 7.21 7.56 32.16
CA THR A 213 6.28 7.74 31.02
C THR A 213 6.72 6.85 29.86
N LYS A 214 5.91 5.82 29.51
CA LYS A 214 6.08 5.07 28.26
C LYS A 214 5.92 6.07 27.12
N ASN A 215 7.04 6.53 26.58
CA ASN A 215 7.05 7.53 25.52
C ASN A 215 6.56 6.84 24.22
N PRO A 216 5.36 7.17 23.69
CA PRO A 216 4.83 6.52 22.49
C PRO A 216 5.66 6.83 21.22
N ASP A 217 6.60 7.77 21.31
CA ASP A 217 7.48 8.20 20.22
C ASP A 217 8.75 7.33 20.07
N ARG A 218 9.01 6.36 20.95
CA ARG A 218 10.24 5.52 20.91
C ARG A 218 10.41 4.69 19.64
N TYR A 219 9.30 4.39 18.96
CA TYR A 219 9.28 3.54 17.77
C TYR A 219 9.40 4.34 16.46
N GLN A 220 9.44 5.68 16.52
CA GLN A 220 9.51 6.52 15.30
C GLN A 220 10.90 6.59 14.65
N ASP A 221 11.92 6.01 15.28
CA ASP A 221 13.30 6.04 14.78
C ASP A 221 13.95 4.65 14.63
N THR A 222 13.22 3.56 14.87
CA THR A 222 13.71 2.18 14.66
C THR A 222 13.47 1.75 13.22
N TYR A 223 14.56 1.67 12.44
CA TYR A 223 14.54 1.22 11.05
C TYR A 223 15.13 -0.17 10.93
N ASP A 224 14.51 -1.00 10.10
CA ASP A 224 14.96 -2.36 9.84
C ASP A 224 14.70 -2.70 8.37
N GLU A 225 15.72 -3.23 7.69
CA GLU A 225 15.65 -3.44 6.24
C GLU A 225 14.73 -4.60 5.84
N GLU A 226 14.50 -5.53 6.76
CA GLU A 226 13.62 -6.69 6.57
C GLU A 226 12.16 -6.40 6.92
N LEU A 227 11.85 -5.17 7.36
CA LEU A 227 10.47 -4.75 7.66
C LEU A 227 9.78 -4.10 6.46
N PHE A 228 8.47 -4.39 6.35
CA PHE A 228 7.57 -3.72 5.43
C PHE A 228 6.31 -3.23 6.16
N ASP A 229 6.16 -1.90 6.26
CA ASP A 229 5.05 -1.18 6.87
C ASP A 229 4.49 -0.16 5.88
N ASP A 230 3.34 -0.49 5.30
CA ASP A 230 2.59 0.41 4.42
C ASP A 230 1.34 0.96 5.11
N ASN A 231 1.34 1.03 6.45
CA ASN A 231 0.16 1.39 7.24
C ASN A 231 -0.45 2.74 6.82
N ASP A 232 0.32 3.73 6.38
CA ASP A 232 -0.23 5.00 5.88
C ASP A 232 -1.15 4.78 4.67
N PHE A 233 -0.74 3.91 3.74
CA PHE A 233 -1.52 3.57 2.55
C PHE A 233 -2.71 2.69 2.91
N TYR A 234 -2.51 1.70 3.78
CA TYR A 234 -3.60 0.87 4.30
C TYR A 234 -4.69 1.69 5.00
N GLN A 235 -4.33 2.69 5.83
CA GLN A 235 -5.31 3.55 6.49
C GLN A 235 -6.11 4.39 5.49
N GLN A 236 -5.46 4.87 4.41
CA GLN A 236 -6.16 5.55 3.33
C GLN A 236 -7.18 4.62 2.66
N GLN A 237 -6.75 3.42 2.27
CA GLN A 237 -7.59 2.38 1.66
C GLN A 237 -8.77 1.98 2.56
N LEU A 238 -8.52 1.80 3.85
CA LEU A 238 -9.57 1.49 4.82
C LEU A 238 -10.58 2.64 4.93
N ARG A 239 -10.13 3.89 4.91
CA ARG A 239 -11.01 5.05 4.92
C ARG A 239 -11.88 5.07 3.66
N GLU A 240 -11.30 4.83 2.49
CA GLU A 240 -12.02 4.77 1.22
C GLU A 240 -13.08 3.65 1.22
N LEU A 241 -12.78 2.47 1.75
CA LEU A 241 -13.76 1.38 1.88
C LEU A 241 -14.92 1.74 2.82
N ILE A 242 -14.60 2.36 3.96
CA ILE A 242 -15.60 2.82 4.92
C ILE A 242 -16.48 3.90 4.27
N GLU A 243 -15.86 4.84 3.55
CA GLU A 243 -16.58 5.88 2.82
C GLU A 243 -17.49 5.28 1.74
N SER A 244 -17.02 4.32 0.94
CA SER A 244 -17.79 3.71 -0.15
C SER A 244 -19.02 2.94 0.35
N ARG A 245 -18.88 2.13 1.41
CA ARG A 245 -19.99 1.35 1.98
C ARG A 245 -21.03 2.19 2.72
N MET A 246 -20.61 3.33 3.26
CA MET A 246 -21.47 4.20 4.06
C MET A 246 -22.24 5.26 3.26
N VAL A 247 -22.04 5.36 1.94
CA VAL A 247 -22.92 6.17 1.08
C VAL A 247 -24.35 5.60 1.08
N ASP A 248 -24.51 4.33 1.43
CA ASP A 248 -25.79 3.61 1.40
C ASP A 248 -26.37 3.23 2.79
N THR A 249 -25.80 3.71 3.92
CA THR A 249 -26.26 3.29 5.28
C THR A 249 -26.22 4.39 6.35
N ASP A 250 -27.40 4.73 6.92
CA ASP A 250 -27.56 5.51 8.16
C ASP A 250 -27.30 4.64 9.41
N ASP A 251 -26.13 3.98 9.49
CA ASP A 251 -25.78 3.11 10.63
C ASP A 251 -24.89 3.86 11.66
N PRO A 252 -25.32 4.01 12.94
CA PRO A 252 -24.54 4.64 14.01
C PRO A 252 -23.17 4.00 14.27
N ILE A 253 -23.00 2.70 14.04
CA ILE A 253 -21.72 1.99 14.25
C ILE A 253 -20.67 2.48 13.24
N ALA A 254 -21.10 2.71 12.01
CA ALA A 254 -20.26 3.13 10.92
C ALA A 254 -19.73 4.58 11.13
N SER A 255 -20.52 5.44 11.80
CA SER A 255 -20.07 6.77 12.25
C SER A 255 -18.94 6.70 13.30
N GLY A 256 -18.98 5.72 14.19
CA GLY A 256 -17.91 5.46 15.17
C GLY A 256 -16.59 5.03 14.50
N MET A 257 -16.68 4.25 13.42
CA MET A 257 -15.53 3.81 12.62
C MET A 257 -14.87 4.98 11.88
N ARG A 258 -15.65 5.92 11.31
CA ARG A 258 -15.13 7.18 10.73
C ARG A 258 -14.36 8.01 11.75
N TRP A 259 -14.88 8.11 12.97
CA TRP A 259 -14.21 8.85 14.05
C TRP A 259 -12.91 8.18 14.49
N ALA A 260 -12.88 6.85 14.60
CA ALA A 260 -11.69 6.09 14.97
C ALA A 260 -10.57 6.19 13.92
N ALA A 261 -10.90 6.08 12.63
CA ALA A 261 -9.95 6.26 11.53
C ALA A 261 -9.40 7.70 11.50
N SER A 262 -10.28 8.70 11.59
CA SER A 262 -9.90 10.13 11.58
C SER A 262 -9.06 10.55 12.80
N LYS A 263 -9.28 9.91 13.96
CA LYS A 263 -8.56 10.23 15.20
C LYS A 263 -7.11 9.77 15.15
N LYS A 264 -6.80 8.62 14.54
CA LYS A 264 -5.41 8.14 14.39
C LYS A 264 -4.57 9.09 13.52
N ASP A 265 -5.16 9.70 12.49
CA ASP A 265 -4.51 10.71 11.65
C ASP A 265 -4.27 12.04 12.40
N GLN A 266 -5.19 12.44 13.26
CA GLN A 266 -5.01 13.64 14.09
C GLN A 266 -3.92 13.47 15.15
N VAL A 267 -3.74 12.25 15.68
CA VAL A 267 -2.64 11.93 16.61
C VAL A 267 -1.29 12.07 15.92
N LYS A 268 -1.14 11.65 14.65
CA LYS A 268 0.08 11.86 13.85
C LYS A 268 0.34 13.34 13.51
N LYS A 269 -0.71 14.17 13.38
CA LYS A 269 -0.59 15.62 13.11
C LYS A 269 -0.24 16.47 14.34
N LYS A 270 -0.27 15.93 15.56
CA LYS A 270 0.31 16.61 16.73
C LYS A 270 1.83 16.64 16.57
N LYS A 271 2.32 17.69 15.91
CA LYS A 271 3.75 17.97 15.74
C LYS A 271 4.46 17.86 17.10
N LYS A 272 5.65 17.23 17.12
CA LYS A 272 6.61 17.33 18.22
C LYS A 272 6.70 18.80 18.64
N ASN A 273 6.64 19.05 19.95
CA ASN A 273 6.74 20.40 20.51
C ASN A 273 8.20 20.86 20.43
N ILE A 274 8.69 21.12 19.21
CA ILE A 274 10.07 21.51 18.95
C ILE A 274 10.19 23.00 19.29
N ASP A 275 11.06 23.35 20.25
CA ASP A 275 11.39 24.73 20.58
C ASP A 275 12.16 25.38 19.41
N THR A 276 11.40 25.97 18.49
CA THR A 276 11.92 26.69 17.32
C THR A 276 12.58 28.03 17.66
N LYS A 277 12.57 28.48 18.93
CA LYS A 277 13.21 29.76 19.33
C LYS A 277 14.73 29.65 19.49
N GLY A 278 15.27 28.45 19.71
CA GLY A 278 16.72 28.23 19.82
C GLY A 278 17.47 28.34 18.49
N SER A 279 16.88 27.86 17.39
CA SER A 279 17.52 27.76 16.07
C SER A 279 17.84 29.11 15.41
N LYS A 280 17.24 30.22 15.87
CA LYS A 280 17.47 31.57 15.33
C LYS A 280 17.99 32.57 16.36
N GLY A 281 18.60 32.11 17.45
CA GLY A 281 19.25 32.97 18.44
C GLY A 281 18.29 33.90 19.20
N ARG A 282 17.02 33.53 19.35
CA ARG A 282 15.99 34.32 20.06
C ARG A 282 15.86 34.00 21.54
N LYS A 283 16.82 33.26 22.11
CA LYS A 283 16.91 32.97 23.54
C LYS A 283 18.07 33.78 24.09
N LEU A 284 17.78 34.71 25.00
CA LEU A 284 18.81 35.41 25.76
C LEU A 284 19.58 34.36 26.58
N ARG A 285 20.91 34.37 26.48
CA ARG A 285 21.79 33.59 27.34
C ARG A 285 21.84 34.21 28.73
#